data_AF-A0A4R4PYW6-F1
#
_entry.id   AF-A0A4R4PYW6-F1
#
_cell.length_a   1.000
_cell.length_b   1.000
_cell.length_c   1.000
_cell.angle_alpha   90.00
_cell.angle_beta   90.00
_cell.angle_gamma   90.00
#
_symmetry.space_group_name_H-M   'P 1'
#
loop_
_entity.id
_entity.type
_entity.pdbx_description
1 polymer ?
#
loop_
_entity_poly.entity_id
_entity_poly.type
_entity_poly.pdbx_seq_one_letter_code
_entity_poly.pdbx_strand_id
1 'polypeptide(L)'
;MRSPEHLALLEELDQGGTLVEVPGGFAVAREPRGIRLGDVPDQPGALVAQLLKVAPDATGIEGEGEPAARFAKAWSVATGKQFHEVGGVRLYRLTELAPPPAVGTPRLAEAADVQVCADWLDEMSRTEDARRGWVPGDRAADLGATVRSLIAANRLWLLEADGHPVTLGAHRPPLHGVVRLGPIYT
;
A
#
# COMPACT_ATOMS: atom_id res chain seq x y z
N MET A 1 -7.95 5.32 -23.71
CA MET A 1 -7.16 5.61 -22.49
C MET A 1 -8.14 5.74 -21.32
N ARG A 2 -8.52 4.61 -20.70
CA ARG A 2 -9.18 4.52 -19.38
C ARG A 2 -8.03 4.38 -18.37
N SER A 3 -7.96 4.93 -17.16
CA SER A 3 -8.77 5.84 -16.35
C SER A 3 -7.82 6.37 -15.23
N PRO A 4 -7.84 7.66 -14.86
CA PRO A 4 -7.16 8.19 -13.67
C PRO A 4 -7.69 7.64 -12.32
N GLU A 5 -8.73 6.80 -12.32
CA GLU A 5 -9.47 6.40 -11.11
C GLU A 5 -8.73 5.37 -10.24
N HIS A 6 -7.70 4.70 -10.77
CA HIS A 6 -7.01 3.62 -10.06
C HIS A 6 -5.53 3.93 -9.82
N LEU A 7 -5.25 5.02 -9.08
CA LEU A 7 -3.89 5.43 -8.72
C LEU A 7 -3.06 4.27 -8.13
N ALA A 8 -3.67 3.43 -7.29
CA ALA A 8 -3.03 2.27 -6.68
C ALA A 8 -2.57 1.20 -7.70
N LEU A 9 -3.26 1.08 -8.85
CA LEU A 9 -2.88 0.16 -9.92
C LEU A 9 -1.73 0.72 -10.76
N LEU A 10 -1.75 2.02 -11.05
CA LEU A 10 -0.64 2.69 -11.73
C LEU A 10 0.66 2.57 -10.93
N GLU A 11 0.60 2.76 -9.61
CA GLU A 11 1.76 2.56 -8.73
C GLU A 11 2.31 1.13 -8.76
N GLU A 12 1.45 0.12 -8.85
CA GLU A 12 1.92 -1.27 -8.95
C GLU A 12 2.51 -1.57 -10.33
N LEU A 13 1.97 -0.98 -11.41
CA LEU A 13 2.54 -1.09 -12.75
C LEU A 13 3.92 -0.45 -12.83
N ASP A 14 4.09 0.74 -12.28
CA ASP A 14 5.39 1.44 -12.20
C ASP A 14 6.43 0.63 -11.41
N GLN A 15 5.98 -0.24 -10.52
CA GLN A 15 6.83 -1.16 -9.76
C GLN A 15 7.02 -2.54 -10.43
N GLY A 16 6.73 -2.65 -11.73
CA GLY A 16 6.93 -3.86 -12.53
C GLY A 16 5.79 -4.88 -12.42
N GLY A 17 4.61 -4.47 -11.94
CA GLY A 17 3.42 -5.31 -11.98
C GLY A 17 2.95 -5.61 -13.41
N THR A 18 2.23 -6.70 -13.58
CA THR A 18 1.64 -7.10 -14.86
C THR A 18 0.15 -6.79 -14.87
N LEU A 19 -0.30 -5.98 -15.82
CA LEU A 19 -1.72 -5.74 -16.07
C LEU A 19 -2.38 -6.98 -16.70
N VAL A 20 -3.50 -7.40 -16.14
CA VAL A 20 -4.36 -8.46 -16.67
C VAL A 20 -5.76 -7.91 -16.89
N GLU A 21 -6.28 -8.06 -18.11
CA GLU A 21 -7.60 -7.55 -18.51
C GLU A 21 -8.48 -8.69 -19.06
N VAL A 22 -9.76 -8.65 -18.71
CA VAL A 22 -10.82 -9.49 -19.28
C VAL A 22 -12.05 -8.62 -19.55
N PRO A 23 -13.06 -9.10 -20.31
CA PRO A 23 -14.30 -8.36 -20.45
C PRO A 23 -14.94 -8.03 -19.09
N GLY A 24 -15.08 -6.74 -18.78
CA GLY A 24 -15.70 -6.27 -17.54
C GLY A 24 -14.82 -6.33 -16.29
N GLY A 25 -13.51 -6.57 -16.42
CA GLY A 25 -12.62 -6.44 -15.27
C GLY A 25 -11.13 -6.48 -15.58
N PHE A 26 -10.36 -6.00 -14.61
CA PHE A 26 -8.91 -5.92 -14.73
C PHE A 26 -8.23 -5.92 -13.36
N ALA A 27 -6.95 -6.26 -13.36
CA ALA A 27 -6.12 -6.29 -12.15
C ALA A 27 -4.65 -6.09 -12.51
N VAL A 28 -3.84 -5.65 -11.55
CA VAL A 28 -2.39 -5.63 -11.66
C VAL A 28 -1.82 -6.62 -10.65
N ALA A 29 -1.03 -7.58 -11.13
CA ALA A 29 -0.43 -8.61 -10.29
C ALA A 29 1.08 -8.47 -10.23
N ARG A 30 1.65 -8.71 -9.04
CA ARG A 30 3.10 -8.76 -8.84
C ARG A 30 3.44 -9.80 -7.79
N GLU A 31 4.16 -10.84 -8.20
CA GLU A 31 4.64 -11.86 -7.27
C GLU A 31 5.75 -11.33 -6.36
N PRO A 32 5.83 -11.85 -5.11
CA PRO A 32 4.82 -12.65 -4.40
C PRO A 32 3.74 -11.78 -3.70
N ARG A 33 3.86 -10.45 -3.80
CA ARG A 33 3.12 -9.46 -2.98
C ARG A 33 1.62 -9.43 -3.24
N GLY A 34 1.17 -9.83 -4.42
CA GLY A 34 -0.24 -10.15 -4.66
C GLY A 34 -0.88 -9.47 -5.86
N ILE A 35 -2.20 -9.38 -5.80
CA ILE A 35 -3.09 -8.94 -6.88
C ILE A 35 -3.83 -7.70 -6.39
N ARG A 36 -3.71 -6.59 -7.12
CA ARG A 36 -4.56 -5.42 -6.96
C ARG A 36 -5.67 -5.43 -7.99
N LEU A 37 -6.91 -5.43 -7.54
CA LEU A 37 -8.10 -5.46 -8.37
C LEU A 37 -8.49 -4.04 -8.78
N GLY A 38 -8.83 -3.87 -10.05
CA GLY A 38 -9.65 -2.75 -10.51
C GLY A 38 -11.11 -3.19 -10.52
N ASP A 39 -11.78 -3.03 -11.67
CA ASP A 39 -13.12 -3.56 -11.85
C ASP A 39 -13.10 -5.10 -11.76
N VAL A 40 -14.06 -5.67 -11.02
CA VAL A 40 -14.24 -7.12 -10.90
C VAL A 40 -15.63 -7.49 -11.44
N PRO A 41 -15.73 -8.37 -12.45
CA PRO A 41 -17.02 -8.79 -12.97
C PRO A 41 -17.77 -9.64 -11.94
N ASP A 42 -19.09 -9.76 -12.12
CA ASP A 42 -19.93 -10.62 -11.28
C ASP A 42 -19.51 -12.10 -11.36
N GLN A 43 -18.92 -12.50 -12.49
CA GLN A 43 -18.35 -13.82 -12.70
C GLN A 43 -16.83 -13.70 -12.90
N PRO A 44 -16.01 -13.72 -11.82
CA PRO A 44 -14.57 -13.44 -11.90
C PRO A 44 -13.73 -14.60 -12.45
N GLY A 45 -14.33 -15.72 -12.88
CA GLY A 45 -13.60 -16.93 -13.27
C GLY A 45 -12.58 -16.71 -14.40
N ALA A 46 -12.91 -15.89 -15.41
CA ALA A 46 -11.98 -15.56 -16.47
C ALA A 46 -10.78 -14.74 -15.97
N LEU A 47 -11.03 -13.77 -15.07
CA LEU A 47 -9.98 -12.94 -14.47
C LEU A 47 -9.06 -13.79 -13.59
N VAL A 48 -9.62 -14.68 -12.76
CA VAL A 48 -8.87 -15.66 -11.95
C VAL A 48 -7.98 -16.54 -12.84
N ALA A 49 -8.52 -17.10 -13.92
CA ALA A 49 -7.78 -17.99 -14.80
C ALA A 49 -6.58 -17.30 -15.49
N GLN A 50 -6.67 -16.00 -15.80
CA GLN A 50 -5.54 -15.25 -16.36
C GLN A 50 -4.53 -14.87 -15.28
N LEU A 51 -4.99 -14.44 -14.11
CA LEU A 51 -4.11 -14.09 -12.99
C LEU A 51 -3.32 -15.29 -12.48
N LEU A 52 -3.87 -16.50 -12.51
CA LEU A 52 -3.13 -17.72 -12.17
C LEU A 52 -1.96 -18.04 -13.11
N LYS A 53 -1.94 -17.51 -14.33
CA LYS A 53 -0.80 -17.65 -15.25
C LYS A 53 0.32 -16.65 -14.96
N VAL A 54 -0.01 -15.55 -14.29
CA VAL A 54 0.87 -14.41 -14.07
C VAL A 54 1.40 -14.38 -12.64
N ALA A 55 0.56 -14.74 -11.67
CA ALA A 55 0.88 -14.73 -10.25
C ALA A 55 0.23 -15.91 -9.50
N PRO A 56 0.56 -17.18 -9.85
CA PRO A 56 0.00 -18.37 -9.19
C PRO A 56 0.25 -18.39 -7.67
N ASP A 57 1.35 -17.77 -7.21
CA ASP A 57 1.76 -17.74 -5.82
C ASP A 57 1.42 -16.44 -5.10
N ALA A 58 0.52 -15.62 -5.67
CA ALA A 58 -0.01 -14.43 -5.01
C ALA A 58 -0.53 -14.76 -3.61
N THR A 59 0.02 -14.05 -2.62
CA THR A 59 -0.31 -14.21 -1.20
C THR A 59 -1.31 -13.17 -0.69
N GLY A 60 -1.56 -12.11 -1.47
CA GLY A 60 -2.47 -11.03 -1.14
C GLY A 60 -3.40 -10.69 -2.29
N ILE A 61 -4.63 -10.29 -1.95
CA ILE A 61 -5.61 -9.70 -2.87
C ILE A 61 -6.07 -8.40 -2.23
N GLU A 62 -5.96 -7.29 -2.96
CA GLU A 62 -6.39 -5.96 -2.53
C GLU A 62 -7.42 -5.44 -3.54
N GLY A 63 -8.58 -4.99 -3.07
CA GLY A 63 -9.65 -4.47 -3.93
C GLY A 63 -10.82 -3.95 -3.11
N GLU A 64 -11.86 -3.47 -3.79
CA GLU A 64 -13.07 -2.95 -3.16
C GLU A 64 -13.89 -4.06 -2.48
N GLY A 65 -14.33 -3.84 -1.24
CA GLY A 65 -14.93 -4.82 -0.33
C GLY A 65 -15.65 -6.02 -0.95
N GLU A 66 -16.90 -5.87 -1.36
CA GLU A 66 -17.69 -6.98 -1.92
C GLU A 66 -17.11 -7.55 -3.23
N PRO A 67 -16.71 -6.74 -4.24
CA PRO A 67 -15.99 -7.21 -5.42
C PRO A 67 -14.76 -8.07 -5.10
N ALA A 68 -13.92 -7.64 -4.17
CA ALA A 68 -12.73 -8.34 -3.73
C ALA A 68 -13.07 -9.65 -3.01
N ALA A 69 -14.08 -9.65 -2.13
CA ALA A 69 -14.54 -10.86 -1.47
C ALA A 69 -15.08 -11.90 -2.46
N ARG A 70 -15.81 -11.46 -3.50
CA ARG A 70 -16.28 -12.32 -4.59
C ARG A 70 -15.11 -12.91 -5.38
N PHE A 71 -14.13 -12.07 -5.74
CA PHE A 71 -12.91 -12.54 -6.41
C PHE A 71 -12.14 -13.54 -5.54
N ALA A 72 -11.93 -13.24 -4.25
CA ALA A 72 -11.21 -14.10 -3.32
C ALA A 72 -11.86 -15.48 -3.15
N LYS A 73 -13.20 -15.57 -3.15
CA LYS A 73 -13.92 -16.85 -3.16
C LYS A 73 -13.61 -17.67 -4.42
N ALA A 74 -13.64 -17.05 -5.59
CA ALA A 74 -13.32 -17.74 -6.84
C ALA A 74 -11.85 -18.17 -6.91
N TRP A 75 -10.93 -17.32 -6.45
CA TRP A 75 -9.51 -17.63 -6.32
C TRP A 75 -9.26 -18.81 -5.38
N SER A 76 -9.96 -18.84 -4.23
CA SER A 76 -9.89 -19.92 -3.24
C SER A 76 -10.34 -21.25 -3.83
N VAL A 77 -11.44 -21.29 -4.58
CA VAL A 77 -11.90 -22.49 -5.28
C VAL A 77 -10.86 -22.98 -6.30
N ALA A 78 -10.26 -22.07 -7.07
CA ALA A 78 -9.31 -22.42 -8.12
C ALA A 78 -7.94 -22.89 -7.58
N THR A 79 -7.51 -22.38 -6.42
CA THR A 79 -6.19 -22.67 -5.84
C THR A 79 -6.22 -23.67 -4.69
N GLY A 80 -7.39 -23.93 -4.10
CA GLY A 80 -7.53 -24.66 -2.85
C GLY A 80 -7.05 -23.90 -1.61
N LYS A 81 -6.55 -22.66 -1.75
CA LYS A 81 -6.06 -21.83 -0.65
C LYS A 81 -7.25 -21.21 0.09
N GLN A 82 -7.19 -21.14 1.42
CA GLN A 82 -8.16 -20.38 2.22
C GLN A 82 -7.74 -18.90 2.29
N PHE A 83 -8.71 -18.02 2.49
CA PHE A 83 -8.45 -16.59 2.69
C PHE A 83 -9.20 -16.08 3.92
N HIS A 84 -8.68 -15.00 4.50
CA HIS A 84 -9.33 -14.22 5.53
C HIS A 84 -9.06 -12.74 5.27
N GLU A 85 -9.97 -11.87 5.70
CA GLU A 85 -9.78 -10.43 5.60
C GLU A 85 -8.79 -9.96 6.68
N VAL A 86 -7.70 -9.34 6.25
CA VAL A 86 -6.64 -8.80 7.14
C VAL A 86 -6.82 -7.31 7.45
N GLY A 87 -7.72 -6.63 6.75
CA GLY A 87 -8.04 -5.22 6.96
C GLY A 87 -8.49 -4.52 5.69
N GLY A 88 -8.90 -3.26 5.83
CA GLY A 88 -9.34 -2.42 4.72
C GLY A 88 -8.62 -1.07 4.73
N VAL A 89 -8.28 -0.59 3.54
CA VAL A 89 -7.89 0.81 3.33
C VAL A 89 -9.15 1.64 3.12
N ARG A 90 -9.18 2.85 3.68
CA ARG A 90 -10.30 3.77 3.53
C ARG A 90 -9.85 5.04 2.82
N LEU A 91 -10.64 5.49 1.86
CA LEU A 91 -10.49 6.82 1.30
C LEU A 91 -11.31 7.81 2.12
N TYR A 92 -10.64 8.85 2.59
CA TYR A 92 -11.28 9.95 3.30
C TYR A 92 -11.29 11.18 2.40
N ARG A 93 -12.43 11.87 2.35
CA ARG A 93 -12.51 13.22 1.79
C ARG A 93 -12.33 14.21 2.94
N LEU A 94 -11.25 14.97 2.90
CA LEU A 94 -11.07 16.09 3.82
C LEU A 94 -12.09 17.18 3.47
N THR A 95 -13.02 17.47 4.37
CA THR A 95 -13.97 18.57 4.25
C THR A 95 -13.45 19.78 5.03
N GLU A 96 -13.55 19.73 6.35
CA GLU A 96 -13.02 20.70 7.27
C GLU A 96 -11.88 20.04 8.07
N LEU A 97 -10.76 20.75 8.21
CA LEU A 97 -9.66 20.28 9.04
C LEU A 97 -9.94 20.65 10.50
N ALA A 98 -10.24 19.64 11.30
CA ALA A 98 -10.34 19.77 12.76
C ALA A 98 -9.14 19.07 13.41
N PRO A 99 -8.11 19.81 13.87
CA PRO A 99 -6.95 19.21 14.52
C PRO A 99 -7.37 18.49 15.81
N PRO A 100 -7.05 17.20 16.00
CA PRO A 100 -7.33 16.52 17.26
C PRO A 100 -6.40 17.05 18.37
N PRO A 101 -6.82 16.98 19.65
CA PRO A 101 -5.87 17.18 20.74
C PRO A 101 -4.80 16.09 20.66
N ALA A 102 -3.55 16.50 20.45
CA ALA A 102 -2.41 15.60 20.39
C ALA A 102 -1.35 16.04 21.40
N VAL A 103 -0.69 15.07 22.02
CA VAL A 103 0.52 15.33 22.80
C VAL A 103 1.67 15.46 21.81
N GLY A 104 2.32 16.62 21.80
CA GLY A 104 3.48 16.89 20.98
C GLY A 104 3.25 17.90 19.85
N THR A 105 4.34 18.27 19.18
CA THR A 105 4.36 19.29 18.13
C THR A 105 4.82 18.69 16.81
N PRO A 106 4.07 18.85 15.70
CA PRO A 106 4.52 18.38 14.40
C PRO A 106 5.61 19.29 13.85
N ARG A 107 6.67 18.69 13.31
CA ARG A 107 7.71 19.39 12.52
C ARG A 107 8.12 18.56 11.30
N LEU A 108 8.74 19.21 10.33
CA LEU A 108 9.42 18.49 9.26
C LEU A 108 10.63 17.74 9.81
N ALA A 109 10.88 16.55 9.28
CA ALA A 109 12.11 15.82 9.52
C ALA A 109 13.29 16.53 8.83
N GLU A 110 14.44 16.51 9.49
CA GLU A 110 15.69 17.12 9.03
C GLU A 110 16.76 16.06 8.81
N ALA A 111 17.92 16.45 8.29
CA ALA A 111 19.01 15.52 7.99
C ALA A 111 19.48 14.70 9.20
N ALA A 112 19.39 15.27 10.42
CA ALA A 112 19.73 14.57 11.65
C ALA A 112 18.78 13.41 11.97
N ASP A 113 17.54 13.44 11.47
CA ASP A 113 16.52 12.42 11.74
C ASP A 113 16.63 11.19 10.82
N VAL A 114 17.56 11.18 9.87
CA VAL A 114 17.64 10.14 8.84
C VAL A 114 17.73 8.73 9.44
N GLN A 115 18.56 8.57 10.46
CA GLN A 115 18.79 7.27 11.09
C GLN A 115 17.54 6.77 11.80
N VAL A 116 16.97 7.56 12.72
CA VAL A 116 15.77 7.17 13.48
C VAL A 116 14.58 6.87 12.56
N CYS A 117 14.38 7.66 11.51
CA CYS A 117 13.34 7.43 10.55
C CYS A 117 13.57 6.13 9.77
N ALA A 118 14.80 5.85 9.34
CA ALA A 118 15.13 4.63 8.60
C ALA A 118 14.90 3.38 9.46
N ASP A 119 15.28 3.42 10.73
CA ASP A 119 15.06 2.33 11.68
C ASP A 119 13.57 2.05 11.91
N TRP A 120 12.75 3.10 12.03
CA TRP A 120 11.30 2.98 12.11
C TRP A 120 10.67 2.43 10.82
N LEU A 121 11.14 2.84 9.65
CA LEU A 121 10.65 2.28 8.38
C LEU A 121 11.01 0.80 8.21
N ASP A 122 12.17 0.39 8.71
CA ASP A 122 12.61 -1.01 8.75
C ASP A 122 11.73 -1.84 9.70
N GLU A 123 11.51 -1.35 10.92
CA GLU A 123 10.64 -1.99 11.91
C GLU A 123 9.18 -2.11 11.42
N MET A 124 8.65 -1.03 10.84
CA MET A 124 7.33 -1.02 10.21
C MET A 124 7.25 -2.05 9.09
N SER A 125 8.26 -2.10 8.20
CA SER A 125 8.28 -3.04 7.07
C SER A 125 8.30 -4.48 7.56
N ARG A 126 9.16 -4.82 8.53
CA ARG A 126 9.19 -6.16 9.13
C ARG A 126 7.86 -6.55 9.77
N THR A 127 7.24 -5.62 10.50
CA THR A 127 5.96 -5.87 11.17
C THR A 127 4.84 -6.10 10.17
N GLU A 128 4.76 -5.28 9.12
CA GLU A 128 3.75 -5.40 8.07
C GLU A 128 3.95 -6.64 7.20
N ASP A 129 5.20 -6.96 6.85
CA ASP A 129 5.54 -8.17 6.09
C ASP A 129 5.16 -9.42 6.90
N ALA A 130 5.49 -9.46 8.19
CA ALA A 130 5.10 -10.56 9.09
C ALA A 130 3.57 -10.71 9.19
N ARG A 131 2.82 -9.60 9.32
CA ARG A 131 1.35 -9.62 9.33
C ARG A 131 0.75 -10.17 8.03
N ARG A 132 1.42 -9.92 6.90
CA ARG A 132 1.00 -10.39 5.57
C ARG A 132 1.50 -11.80 5.25
N GLY A 133 2.25 -12.42 6.16
CA GLY A 133 2.89 -13.73 5.92
C GLY A 133 3.96 -13.67 4.84
N TRP A 134 4.51 -12.49 4.56
CA TRP A 134 5.61 -12.30 3.62
C TRP A 134 6.93 -12.63 4.32
N VAL A 135 7.77 -13.43 3.67
CA VAL A 135 9.13 -13.67 4.15
C VAL A 135 9.91 -12.37 4.01
N PRO A 136 10.61 -11.90 5.06
CA PRO A 136 11.55 -10.79 4.93
C PRO A 136 12.61 -11.15 3.89
N GLY A 137 12.44 -10.65 2.67
CA GLY A 137 13.25 -11.03 1.52
C GLY A 137 12.94 -10.13 0.33
N ASP A 138 13.99 -9.64 -0.32
CA ASP A 138 14.03 -8.81 -1.54
C ASP A 138 13.88 -7.29 -1.44
N ARG A 139 13.65 -6.70 -0.27
CA ARG A 139 13.80 -5.24 -0.10
C ARG A 139 15.14 -4.89 0.54
N ALA A 140 16.22 -5.00 -0.22
CA ALA A 140 17.38 -4.15 0.00
C ALA A 140 17.06 -2.73 -0.51
N ALA A 141 16.01 -2.10 0.04
CA ALA A 141 15.78 -0.69 -0.20
C ALA A 141 16.76 0.06 0.69
N ASP A 142 17.55 0.97 0.13
CA ASP A 142 18.28 1.94 0.93
C ASP A 142 17.24 2.85 1.61
N LEU A 143 16.82 2.46 2.82
CA LEU A 143 15.86 3.18 3.64
C LEU A 143 16.39 4.57 3.99
N GLY A 144 17.71 4.71 4.17
CA GLY A 144 18.36 6.00 4.33
C GLY A 144 18.16 6.90 3.11
N ALA A 145 18.34 6.39 1.88
CA ALA A 145 18.07 7.15 0.66
C ALA A 145 16.59 7.49 0.51
N THR A 146 15.71 6.58 0.89
CA THR A 146 14.26 6.80 0.90
C THR A 146 13.89 7.96 1.83
N VAL A 147 14.42 7.95 3.06
CA VAL A 147 14.21 9.01 4.05
C VAL A 147 14.80 10.34 3.58
N ARG A 148 16.04 10.36 3.08
CA ARG A 148 16.66 11.56 2.50
C ARG A 148 15.82 12.16 1.37
N SER A 149 15.24 11.32 0.51
CA SER A 149 14.35 11.76 -0.57
C SER A 149 13.04 12.38 -0.05
N LEU A 150 12.45 11.81 1.00
CA LEU A 150 11.25 12.38 1.62
C LEU A 150 11.53 13.71 2.35
N ILE A 151 12.66 13.80 3.06
CA ILE A 151 13.13 15.04 3.71
C ILE A 151 13.36 16.13 2.67
N ALA A 152 14.14 15.84 1.61
CA ALA A 152 14.43 16.80 0.55
C ALA A 152 13.15 17.30 -0.17
N ALA A 153 12.09 16.50 -0.16
CA ALA A 153 10.80 16.86 -0.73
C ALA A 153 9.83 17.52 0.26
N ASN A 154 10.22 17.74 1.53
CA ASN A 154 9.35 18.21 2.62
C ASN A 154 8.09 17.34 2.82
N ARG A 155 8.24 16.01 2.69
CA ARG A 155 7.13 15.03 2.78
C ARG A 155 7.26 14.08 3.96
N LEU A 156 8.21 14.32 4.86
CA LEU A 156 8.40 13.56 6.09
C LEU A 156 8.22 14.48 7.28
N TRP A 157 7.30 14.10 8.16
CA TRP A 157 6.93 14.81 9.38
C TRP A 157 7.22 13.93 10.58
N LEU A 158 7.64 14.56 11.67
CA LEU A 158 7.76 13.96 12.98
C LEU A 158 6.81 14.68 13.93
N LEU A 159 6.15 13.91 14.79
CA LEU A 159 5.50 14.44 15.98
C LEU A 159 6.49 14.32 17.13
N GLU A 160 6.79 15.43 17.81
CA GLU A 160 7.72 15.44 18.93
C GLU A 160 7.01 15.66 20.26
N ALA A 161 7.31 14.80 21.24
CA ALA A 161 6.91 14.99 22.64
C ALA A 161 8.17 15.00 23.50
N ASP A 162 8.25 15.93 24.45
CA ASP A 162 9.39 16.08 25.38
C ASP A 162 10.76 16.10 24.68
N GLY A 163 10.84 16.73 23.51
CA GLY A 163 12.09 16.87 22.72
C GLY A 163 12.51 15.62 21.96
N HIS A 164 11.65 14.60 21.88
CA HIS A 164 11.94 13.34 21.17
C HIS A 164 10.87 13.04 20.11
N PRO A 165 11.25 12.53 18.93
CA PRO A 165 10.30 12.01 17.97
C PRO A 165 9.52 10.84 18.57
N VAL A 166 8.19 10.89 18.49
CA VAL A 166 7.28 9.82 18.95
C VAL A 166 6.40 9.26 17.85
N THR A 167 6.32 9.93 16.70
CA THR A 167 5.59 9.44 15.53
C THR A 167 6.22 10.00 14.27
N LEU A 168 6.27 9.17 13.24
CA LEU A 168 6.62 9.55 11.88
C LEU A 168 5.38 9.50 11.01
N GLY A 169 5.21 10.50 10.16
CA GLY A 169 4.18 10.54 9.14
C GLY A 169 4.74 11.08 7.83
N ALA A 170 4.41 10.42 6.73
CA ALA A 170 4.78 10.89 5.40
C ALA A 170 3.60 10.90 4.45
N HIS A 171 3.80 11.47 3.27
CA HIS A 171 2.81 11.40 2.20
C HIS A 171 3.45 11.28 0.81
N ARG A 172 2.68 10.73 -0.12
CA ARG A 172 3.01 10.74 -1.55
C ARG A 172 2.72 12.12 -2.15
N PRO A 173 3.30 12.46 -3.32
CA PRO A 173 2.93 13.67 -4.03
C PRO A 173 1.42 13.64 -4.30
N PRO A 174 0.69 14.75 -4.09
CA PRO A 174 -0.72 14.83 -4.45
C PRO A 174 -0.93 14.60 -5.95
N LEU A 175 -1.89 13.74 -6.31
CA LEU A 175 -2.23 13.42 -7.70
C LEU A 175 -3.75 13.49 -7.85
N HIS A 176 -4.23 14.27 -8.82
CA HIS A 176 -5.67 14.44 -9.11
C HIS A 176 -6.54 14.79 -7.89
N GLY A 177 -6.02 15.59 -6.94
CA GLY A 177 -6.74 15.97 -5.72
C GLY A 177 -6.77 14.89 -4.63
N VAL A 178 -6.04 13.78 -4.83
CA VAL A 178 -5.88 12.70 -3.86
C VAL A 178 -4.45 12.71 -3.32
N VAL A 179 -4.30 12.50 -2.02
CA VAL A 179 -3.01 12.29 -1.38
C VAL A 179 -3.04 10.97 -0.61
N ARG A 180 -2.02 10.14 -0.83
CA ARG A 180 -1.82 8.94 -0.02
C ARG A 180 -0.93 9.28 1.17
N LEU A 181 -1.48 9.09 2.37
CA LEU A 181 -0.71 9.15 3.61
C LEU A 181 0.06 7.83 3.78
N GLY A 182 1.28 7.93 4.28
CA GLY A 182 2.15 6.79 4.51
C GLY A 182 3.57 7.00 3.99
N PRO A 183 4.58 6.39 4.65
CA PRO A 183 4.47 5.59 5.88
C PRO A 183 4.02 6.39 7.11
N ILE A 184 3.39 5.70 8.07
CA ILE A 184 3.04 6.23 9.41
C ILE A 184 3.52 5.20 10.43
N TYR A 185 4.25 5.64 11.46
CA TYR A 185 4.81 4.76 12.49
C TYR A 185 4.86 5.47 13.85
N THR A 186 4.59 4.73 14.92
CA THR A 186 4.57 5.19 16.32
C THR A 186 5.20 4.11 17.19
#